data_AF-A0A2G2X6L5-F1
#
_entry.id   AF-A0A2G2X6L5-F1
#
_cell.length_a   1.000
_cell.length_b   1.000
_cell.length_c   1.000
_cell.angle_alpha   90.00
_cell.angle_beta   90.00
_cell.angle_gamma   90.00
#
_symmetry.space_group_name_H-M   'P 1'
#
loop_
_entity.id
_entity.type
_entity.pdbx_description
1 polymer ?
#
loop_
_entity_poly.entity_id
_entity_poly.type
_entity_poly.pdbx_seq_one_letter_code
_entity_poly.pdbx_strand_id
1 'polypeptide(L)'
;MTNEEVSKKPAGIITMVGGGTGPAHGTRATTCTPGHVHMELMLQSTDEIPINFGFTGKVIRTSEMQVNIHTDTLNESGFVEHTIAAFKGLIIHTYHSEGAVGGHDPDIIKVCGVKNVIPSSTNPTCPFTLNTVDEHLDMLMVCHHLNKDIGEDVAFAES
;
A
#
# COMPACT_ATOMS: atom_id res chain seq x y z
N MET A 1 -26.41 -7.17 -8.14
CA MET A 1 -25.37 -7.08 -9.18
C MET A 1 -25.77 -8.05 -10.28
N THR A 2 -25.87 -7.60 -11.53
CA THR A 2 -26.19 -8.50 -12.64
C THR A 2 -24.96 -9.37 -12.95
N ASN A 3 -25.17 -10.56 -13.51
CA ASN A 3 -24.10 -11.51 -13.86
C ASN A 3 -23.02 -10.93 -14.80
N GLU A 4 -23.23 -9.77 -15.41
CA GLU A 4 -22.25 -9.08 -16.26
C GLU A 4 -21.18 -8.30 -15.46
N GLU A 5 -21.48 -7.82 -14.24
CA GLU A 5 -20.53 -7.04 -13.42
C GLU A 5 -19.44 -7.92 -12.80
N VAL A 6 -19.76 -9.20 -12.55
CA VAL A 6 -18.84 -10.23 -12.05
C VAL A 6 -17.79 -10.63 -13.11
N SER A 7 -17.99 -10.25 -14.38
CA SER A 7 -17.09 -10.62 -15.49
C SER A 7 -15.84 -9.75 -15.64
N LYS A 8 -15.72 -8.63 -14.91
CA LYS A 8 -14.49 -7.82 -14.88
C LYS A 8 -13.43 -8.46 -13.96
N LYS A 9 -13.03 -9.69 -14.26
CA LYS A 9 -11.84 -10.29 -13.65
C LYS A 9 -10.63 -9.43 -14.05
N PRO A 10 -9.88 -8.85 -13.11
CA PRO A 10 -8.68 -8.11 -13.46
C PRO A 10 -7.67 -9.08 -14.10
N ALA A 11 -7.37 -8.90 -15.38
CA ALA A 11 -6.23 -9.47 -16.14
C ALA A 11 -5.65 -10.84 -15.70
N GLY A 12 -6.48 -11.87 -15.49
CA GLY A 12 -6.01 -13.21 -15.09
C GLY A 12 -5.67 -13.39 -13.61
N ILE A 13 -5.94 -12.39 -12.77
CA ILE A 13 -5.81 -12.45 -11.31
C ILE A 13 -6.97 -13.29 -10.74
N ILE A 14 -6.61 -14.35 -10.02
CA ILE A 14 -7.56 -15.28 -9.37
C ILE A 14 -7.45 -15.27 -7.84
N THR A 15 -6.65 -14.37 -7.28
CA THR A 15 -6.47 -14.23 -5.83
C THR A 15 -6.21 -12.77 -5.52
N MET A 16 -6.96 -12.21 -4.58
CA MET A 16 -6.76 -10.84 -4.08
C MET A 16 -6.46 -10.89 -2.58
N VAL A 17 -5.36 -10.25 -2.19
CA VAL A 17 -4.99 -10.06 -0.78
C VAL A 17 -4.84 -8.57 -0.53
N GLY A 18 -5.58 -8.05 0.45
CA GLY A 18 -5.60 -6.63 0.78
C GLY A 18 -6.67 -6.35 1.82
N GLY A 19 -7.14 -5.12 1.93
CA GLY A 19 -8.15 -4.76 2.92
C GLY A 19 -8.99 -3.59 2.46
N GLY A 20 -10.13 -3.41 3.12
CA GLY A 20 -11.09 -2.36 2.82
C GLY A 20 -12.49 -2.66 3.34
N THR A 21 -13.34 -1.64 3.27
CA THR A 21 -14.77 -1.68 3.64
C THR A 21 -15.64 -0.90 2.64
N GLY A 22 -15.24 -0.94 1.35
CA GLY A 22 -15.85 -0.12 0.30
C GLY A 22 -15.18 1.26 0.16
N PRO A 23 -15.86 2.28 -0.39
CA PRO A 23 -15.24 3.56 -0.78
C PRO A 23 -14.96 4.52 0.39
N ALA A 24 -14.88 3.99 1.62
CA ALA A 24 -14.52 4.78 2.80
C ALA A 24 -13.12 5.39 2.64
N HIS A 25 -12.92 6.60 3.18
CA HIS A 25 -11.64 7.31 3.07
C HIS A 25 -10.45 6.46 3.55
N GLY A 26 -10.61 5.74 4.67
CA GLY A 26 -9.57 4.82 5.16
C GLY A 26 -9.23 3.67 4.21
N THR A 27 -10.21 3.13 3.48
CA THR A 27 -9.99 2.08 2.47
C THR A 27 -9.30 2.63 1.22
N ARG A 28 -9.62 3.88 0.84
CA ARG A 28 -8.97 4.55 -0.29
C ARG A 28 -7.50 4.85 -0.02
N ALA A 29 -7.09 4.93 1.25
CA ALA A 29 -5.72 5.20 1.67
C ALA A 29 -4.94 3.96 2.15
N THR A 30 -5.63 2.95 2.69
CA THR A 30 -4.98 1.82 3.36
C THR A 30 -5.66 0.50 3.03
N THR A 31 -4.87 -0.57 2.91
CA THR A 31 -5.38 -1.93 2.76
C THR A 31 -5.78 -2.51 4.12
N CYS A 32 -6.75 -1.88 4.78
CA CYS A 32 -7.24 -2.31 6.09
C CYS A 32 -8.75 -2.55 6.07
N THR A 33 -9.18 -3.72 6.56
CA THR A 33 -10.56 -4.01 6.98
C THR A 33 -10.61 -3.92 8.52
N PRO A 34 -10.95 -2.76 9.10
CA PRO A 34 -10.78 -2.52 10.53
C PRO A 34 -11.90 -3.15 11.36
N GLY A 35 -11.59 -4.11 12.22
CA GLY A 35 -12.53 -4.67 13.19
C GLY A 35 -13.32 -5.88 12.68
N HIS A 36 -13.83 -6.68 13.62
CA HIS A 36 -14.43 -7.99 13.35
C HIS A 36 -15.70 -7.93 12.50
N VAL A 37 -16.60 -6.95 12.77
CA VAL A 37 -17.84 -6.80 12.00
C VAL A 37 -17.56 -6.52 10.53
N HIS A 38 -16.61 -5.63 10.24
CA HIS A 38 -16.23 -5.35 8.86
C HIS A 38 -15.60 -6.56 8.17
N MET A 39 -14.80 -7.34 8.90
CA MET A 39 -14.21 -8.57 8.36
C MET A 39 -15.30 -9.60 8.00
N GLU A 40 -16.28 -9.81 8.88
CA GLU A 40 -17.41 -10.69 8.63
C GLU A 40 -18.23 -10.24 7.40
N LEU A 41 -18.55 -8.94 7.33
CA LEU A 41 -19.28 -8.38 6.19
C LEU A 41 -18.50 -8.50 4.88
N MET A 42 -17.18 -8.29 4.89
CA MET A 42 -16.36 -8.42 3.68
C MET A 42 -16.28 -9.88 3.21
N LEU A 43 -16.14 -10.84 4.14
CA LEU A 43 -16.20 -12.27 3.82
C LEU A 43 -17.55 -12.64 3.19
N GLN A 44 -18.66 -12.25 3.81
CA GLN A 44 -20.01 -12.48 3.26
C GLN A 44 -20.18 -11.81 1.88
N SER A 45 -19.66 -10.59 1.70
CA SER A 45 -19.80 -9.86 0.44
C SER A 45 -19.05 -10.48 -0.75
N THR A 46 -18.07 -11.35 -0.46
CA THR A 46 -17.20 -11.94 -1.49
C THR A 46 -17.43 -13.44 -1.69
N ASP A 47 -18.34 -14.06 -0.94
CA ASP A 47 -18.58 -15.51 -0.92
C ASP A 47 -19.00 -16.09 -2.27
N GLU A 48 -19.72 -15.32 -3.09
CA GLU A 48 -20.18 -15.72 -4.42
C GLU A 48 -19.24 -15.29 -5.55
N ILE A 49 -18.11 -14.62 -5.25
CA ILE A 49 -17.16 -14.15 -6.26
C ILE A 49 -16.14 -15.25 -6.55
N PRO A 50 -15.98 -15.72 -7.81
CA PRO A 50 -15.20 -16.91 -8.11
C PRO A 50 -13.68 -16.65 -8.21
N ILE A 51 -13.09 -16.07 -7.16
CA ILE A 51 -11.65 -15.91 -6.93
C ILE A 51 -11.35 -16.02 -5.43
N ASN A 52 -10.08 -16.26 -5.06
CA ASN A 52 -9.70 -16.32 -3.65
C ASN A 52 -9.55 -14.92 -3.05
N PHE A 53 -9.95 -14.74 -1.79
CA PHE A 53 -9.79 -13.49 -1.05
C PHE A 53 -9.01 -13.70 0.26
N GLY A 54 -8.12 -12.75 0.58
CA GLY A 54 -7.50 -12.62 1.89
C GLY A 54 -7.63 -11.18 2.38
N PHE A 55 -8.20 -10.98 3.57
CA PHE A 55 -8.43 -9.66 4.15
C PHE A 55 -7.41 -9.32 5.23
N THR A 56 -6.82 -8.12 5.17
CA THR A 56 -5.86 -7.59 6.15
C THR A 56 -6.52 -6.62 7.11
N GLY A 57 -6.28 -6.79 8.40
CA GLY A 57 -6.74 -5.87 9.45
C GLY A 57 -5.79 -4.69 9.66
N LYS A 58 -6.24 -3.68 10.41
CA LYS A 58 -5.38 -2.59 10.89
C LYS A 58 -4.59 -3.07 12.12
N VAL A 59 -3.30 -3.35 11.96
CA VAL A 59 -2.34 -3.72 13.02
C VAL A 59 -2.78 -4.94 13.85
N ILE A 60 -2.29 -6.12 13.49
CA ILE A 60 -2.42 -7.34 14.31
C ILE A 60 -1.01 -7.73 14.74
N ARG A 61 -0.76 -7.78 16.06
CA ARG A 61 0.52 -8.24 16.61
C ARG A 61 0.42 -9.69 17.03
N THR A 62 0.31 -10.58 16.05
CA THR A 62 0.50 -12.03 16.23
C THR A 62 1.66 -12.48 15.34
N SER A 63 2.50 -13.38 15.84
CA SER A 63 3.69 -13.87 15.11
C SER A 63 3.37 -14.86 14.00
N GLU A 64 2.09 -15.20 13.80
CA GLU A 64 1.66 -16.27 12.90
C GLU A 64 1.14 -15.76 11.55
N MET A 65 1.00 -14.44 11.40
CA MET A 65 0.49 -13.82 10.17
C MET A 65 1.52 -12.88 9.57
N GLN A 66 1.50 -12.79 8.23
CA GLN A 66 2.32 -11.85 7.49
C GLN A 66 1.92 -10.41 7.85
N VAL A 67 2.92 -9.54 8.03
CA VAL A 67 2.73 -8.10 8.19
C VAL A 67 3.16 -7.41 6.91
N ASN A 68 2.27 -6.57 6.37
CA ASN A 68 2.54 -5.67 5.26
C ASN A 68 2.72 -4.25 5.81
N ILE A 69 3.70 -3.50 5.30
CA ILE A 69 4.01 -2.16 5.79
C ILE A 69 4.13 -1.13 4.66
N HIS A 70 3.52 0.03 4.89
CA HIS A 70 3.80 1.30 4.25
C HIS A 70 4.53 2.14 5.32
N THR A 71 5.76 2.56 5.05
CA THR A 71 6.62 3.19 6.07
C THR A 71 6.43 4.70 6.14
N ASP A 72 7.08 5.35 7.10
CA ASP A 72 6.90 6.76 7.41
C ASP A 72 7.67 7.65 6.43
N THR A 73 7.01 8.11 5.37
CA THR A 73 7.60 9.00 4.36
C THR A 73 8.23 10.25 4.96
N LEU A 74 7.59 10.83 5.99
CA LEU A 74 8.02 12.08 6.60
C LEU A 74 9.24 11.93 7.50
N ASN A 75 9.69 10.69 7.75
CA ASN A 75 10.71 10.38 8.73
C ASN A 75 10.40 10.96 10.13
N GLU A 76 9.12 11.12 10.47
CA GLU A 76 8.67 11.76 11.72
C GLU A 76 9.13 10.98 12.95
N SER A 77 9.02 9.65 12.89
CA SER A 77 9.43 8.74 13.97
C SER A 77 10.90 8.29 13.87
N GLY A 78 11.61 8.72 12.83
CA GLY A 78 12.98 8.34 12.49
C GLY A 78 13.12 7.92 11.02
N PHE A 79 14.37 7.70 10.61
CA PHE A 79 14.72 7.28 9.24
C PHE A 79 14.60 5.76 9.02
N VAL A 80 14.78 5.31 7.78
CA VAL A 80 14.63 3.91 7.36
C VAL A 80 15.39 2.91 8.22
N GLU A 81 16.60 3.24 8.70
CA GLU A 81 17.38 2.37 9.58
C GLU A 81 16.73 2.13 10.94
N HIS A 82 15.97 3.10 11.45
CA HIS A 82 15.23 2.98 12.70
C HIS A 82 14.06 2.02 12.53
N THR A 83 13.36 2.12 11.40
CA THR A 83 12.27 1.21 11.04
C THR A 83 12.79 -0.21 10.80
N ILE A 84 13.92 -0.37 10.10
CA ILE A 84 14.59 -1.67 9.93
C ILE A 84 14.98 -2.28 11.29
N ALA A 85 15.54 -1.46 12.20
CA ALA A 85 15.85 -1.90 13.55
C ALA A 85 14.59 -2.32 14.33
N ALA A 86 13.46 -1.62 14.13
CA ALA A 86 12.18 -1.93 14.75
C ALA A 86 11.57 -3.26 14.26
N PHE A 87 11.95 -3.75 13.08
CA PHE A 87 11.55 -5.08 12.61
C PHE A 87 12.09 -6.20 13.51
N LYS A 88 13.22 -5.98 14.20
CA LYS A 88 13.86 -6.96 15.10
C LYS A 88 14.11 -8.33 14.45
N GLY A 89 14.41 -8.32 13.14
CA GLY A 89 14.65 -9.52 12.35
C GLY A 89 13.40 -10.35 12.02
N LEU A 90 12.19 -9.88 12.37
CA LEU A 90 10.94 -10.54 11.96
C LEU A 90 10.72 -10.40 10.46
N ILE A 91 10.08 -11.41 9.85
CA ILE A 91 9.73 -11.37 8.43
C ILE A 91 8.66 -10.30 8.22
N ILE A 92 8.91 -9.37 7.30
CA ILE A 92 7.98 -8.29 6.97
C ILE A 92 7.91 -8.09 5.46
N HIS A 93 6.74 -7.72 4.97
CA HIS A 93 6.51 -7.43 3.56
C HIS A 93 6.41 -5.92 3.39
N THR A 94 7.32 -5.33 2.64
CA THR A 94 7.29 -3.90 2.30
C THR A 94 6.50 -3.71 1.02
N TYR A 95 5.42 -2.92 1.09
CA TYR A 95 4.74 -2.44 -0.11
C TYR A 95 5.56 -1.36 -0.81
N HIS A 96 5.36 -1.23 -2.14
CA HIS A 96 5.94 -0.19 -3.02
C HIS A 96 7.34 0.24 -2.56
N SER A 97 8.25 -0.73 -2.55
CA SER A 97 9.58 -0.63 -1.93
C SER A 97 10.48 0.38 -2.64
N GLU A 98 10.09 0.87 -3.83
CA GLU A 98 10.76 1.97 -4.52
C GLU A 98 10.45 3.34 -3.91
N GLY A 99 9.33 3.51 -3.18
CA GLY A 99 8.99 4.72 -2.45
C GLY A 99 8.09 5.73 -3.15
N ALA A 100 7.81 5.59 -4.46
CA ALA A 100 7.07 6.59 -5.23
C ALA A 100 5.64 6.86 -4.72
N VAL A 101 5.01 5.86 -4.08
CA VAL A 101 3.66 5.96 -3.50
C VAL A 101 3.72 6.14 -1.97
N GLY A 102 4.91 6.12 -1.39
CA GLY A 102 5.18 6.37 0.02
C GLY A 102 6.16 5.38 0.66
N GLY A 103 6.64 5.76 1.83
CA GLY A 103 7.75 5.13 2.53
C GLY A 103 8.90 6.10 2.73
N HIS A 104 9.78 5.81 3.69
CA HIS A 104 10.90 6.68 4.09
C HIS A 104 11.59 7.36 2.90
N ASP A 105 11.49 8.67 2.86
CA ASP A 105 12.12 9.49 1.83
C ASP A 105 13.60 9.76 2.18
N PRO A 106 14.55 9.66 1.23
CA PRO A 106 14.41 9.16 -0.15
C PRO A 106 14.83 7.68 -0.31
N ASP A 107 15.10 6.98 0.80
CA ASP A 107 15.94 5.79 0.79
C ASP A 107 15.28 4.50 1.28
N ILE A 108 13.93 4.46 1.28
CA ILE A 108 13.17 3.24 1.59
C ILE A 108 13.61 2.03 0.75
N ILE A 109 14.10 2.24 -0.48
CA ILE A 109 14.61 1.17 -1.36
C ILE A 109 15.75 0.34 -0.73
N LYS A 110 16.42 0.85 0.31
CA LYS A 110 17.40 0.08 1.10
C LYS A 110 16.81 -1.21 1.68
N VAL A 111 15.50 -1.28 1.93
CA VAL A 111 14.84 -2.49 2.46
C VAL A 111 14.96 -3.69 1.53
N CYS A 112 15.17 -3.49 0.22
CA CYS A 112 15.44 -4.56 -0.73
C CYS A 112 16.72 -5.34 -0.43
N GLY A 113 17.68 -4.74 0.30
CA GLY A 113 18.91 -5.38 0.76
C GLY A 113 18.80 -6.08 2.12
N VAL A 114 17.63 -6.03 2.77
CA VAL A 114 17.44 -6.55 4.13
C VAL A 114 16.91 -7.98 4.09
N LYS A 115 17.65 -8.91 4.71
CA LYS A 115 17.40 -10.37 4.60
C LYS A 115 16.00 -10.82 5.04
N ASN A 116 15.42 -10.18 6.05
CA ASN A 116 14.10 -10.52 6.59
C ASN A 116 12.96 -9.72 5.93
N VAL A 117 13.24 -8.97 4.85
CA VAL A 117 12.23 -8.24 4.09
C VAL A 117 11.83 -9.01 2.84
N ILE A 118 10.53 -9.08 2.58
CA ILE A 118 9.94 -9.52 1.32
C ILE A 118 9.51 -8.24 0.59
N PRO A 119 10.27 -7.73 -0.39
CA PRO A 119 9.91 -6.50 -1.07
C PRO A 119 8.89 -6.74 -2.20
N SER A 120 7.94 -5.83 -2.34
CA SER A 120 7.10 -5.71 -3.54
C SER A 120 7.13 -4.29 -4.11
N SER A 121 6.69 -4.16 -5.36
CA SER A 121 6.48 -2.89 -6.07
C SER A 121 5.01 -2.78 -6.47
N THR A 122 4.52 -1.56 -6.61
CA THR A 122 3.23 -1.29 -7.26
C THR A 122 3.43 -1.08 -8.76
N ASN A 123 2.36 -1.24 -9.54
CA ASN A 123 2.44 -1.20 -10.99
C ASN A 123 2.60 0.19 -11.65
N PRO A 124 2.24 1.35 -11.06
CA PRO A 124 2.25 2.60 -11.83
C PRO A 124 3.66 3.04 -12.26
N THR A 125 4.68 2.65 -11.50
CA THR A 125 6.10 2.92 -11.80
C THR A 125 6.72 1.92 -12.79
N CYS A 126 5.97 0.90 -13.24
CA CYS A 126 6.50 -0.27 -13.93
C CYS A 126 5.92 -0.48 -15.35
N PRO A 127 6.72 -0.40 -16.42
CA PRO A 127 8.11 0.07 -16.47
C PRO A 127 8.18 1.60 -16.35
N PHE A 128 9.39 2.11 -16.09
CA PHE A 128 9.66 3.54 -16.22
C PHE A 128 9.50 3.98 -17.68
N THR A 129 8.72 5.03 -17.91
CA THR A 129 8.45 5.62 -19.22
C THR A 129 8.67 7.14 -19.19
N LEU A 130 8.62 7.77 -20.38
CA LEU A 130 8.79 9.21 -20.51
C LEU A 130 7.82 10.03 -19.64
N ASN A 131 6.61 9.53 -19.40
CA ASN A 131 5.57 10.27 -18.68
C ASN A 131 5.49 9.90 -17.20
N THR A 132 6.29 8.93 -16.73
CA THR A 132 6.13 8.36 -15.39
C THR A 132 6.27 9.42 -14.30
N VAL A 133 7.27 10.30 -14.39
CA VAL A 133 7.51 11.35 -13.37
C VAL A 133 6.37 12.36 -13.33
N ASP A 134 5.99 12.91 -14.49
CA ASP A 134 4.95 13.94 -14.56
C ASP A 134 3.58 13.41 -14.07
N GLU A 135 3.24 12.16 -14.41
CA GLU A 135 2.01 11.52 -13.94
C GLU A 135 2.03 11.31 -12.42
N HIS A 136 3.16 10.84 -11.87
CA HIS A 136 3.25 10.56 -10.43
C HIS A 136 3.27 11.83 -9.59
N LEU A 137 3.94 12.88 -10.06
CA LEU A 137 3.97 14.17 -9.37
C LEU A 137 2.55 14.74 -9.27
N ASP A 138 1.80 14.77 -10.38
CA ASP A 138 0.42 15.30 -10.36
C ASP A 138 -0.51 14.41 -9.52
N MET A 139 -0.36 13.07 -9.62
CA MET A 139 -1.11 12.13 -8.80
C MET A 139 -0.87 12.36 -7.30
N LEU A 140 0.39 12.50 -6.88
CA LEU A 140 0.75 12.73 -5.47
C LEU A 140 0.15 14.03 -4.96
N MET A 141 0.27 15.12 -5.74
CA MET A 141 -0.30 16.43 -5.40
C MET A 141 -1.82 16.34 -5.21
N VAL A 142 -2.53 15.63 -6.09
CA VAL A 142 -3.98 15.42 -5.98
C VAL A 142 -4.35 14.55 -4.80
N CYS A 143 -3.68 13.41 -4.62
CA CYS A 143 -3.99 12.45 -3.56
C CYS A 143 -3.78 13.03 -2.16
N HIS A 144 -2.77 13.89 -1.98
CA HIS A 144 -2.43 14.52 -0.71
C HIS A 144 -3.01 15.93 -0.54
N HIS A 145 -3.81 16.41 -1.50
CA HIS A 145 -4.41 17.74 -1.49
C HIS A 145 -3.36 18.86 -1.33
N LEU A 146 -2.21 18.69 -1.99
CA LEU A 146 -1.09 19.61 -1.96
C LEU A 146 -1.33 20.77 -2.92
N ASN A 147 -0.73 21.91 -2.62
CA ASN A 147 -0.84 23.13 -3.40
C ASN A 147 0.48 23.46 -4.12
N LYS A 148 0.42 23.58 -5.45
CA LYS A 148 1.55 23.96 -6.32
C LYS A 148 2.11 25.36 -6.01
N ASP A 149 1.32 26.20 -5.35
CA ASP A 149 1.72 27.55 -4.93
C ASP A 149 2.45 27.57 -3.57
N ILE A 150 2.50 26.44 -2.85
CA ILE A 150 3.18 26.30 -1.55
C ILE A 150 4.50 25.57 -1.76
N GLY A 151 5.62 26.22 -1.40
CA GLY A 151 6.96 25.69 -1.63
C GLY A 151 7.25 24.40 -0.87
N GLU A 152 6.72 24.27 0.35
CA GLU A 152 6.85 23.07 1.20
C GLU A 152 6.11 21.87 0.62
N ASP A 153 4.92 22.11 0.05
CA ASP A 153 4.10 21.07 -0.59
C ASP A 153 4.78 20.53 -1.85
N VAL A 154 5.38 21.41 -2.66
CA VAL A 154 6.17 21.02 -3.83
C VAL A 154 7.44 20.29 -3.41
N ALA A 155 8.13 20.78 -2.37
CA ALA A 155 9.34 20.14 -1.86
C ALA A 155 9.07 18.72 -1.32
N PHE A 156 7.93 18.48 -0.68
CA PHE A 156 7.51 17.14 -0.28
C PHE A 156 7.18 16.24 -1.47
N ALA A 157 6.64 16.80 -2.56
CA ALA A 157 6.26 16.03 -3.72
C ALA A 157 7.44 15.67 -4.65
N GLU A 158 8.51 16.47 -4.61
CA GLU A 158 9.73 16.29 -5.42
C GLU A 158 10.88 15.58 -4.68
N SER A 159 10.72 15.25 -3.40
CA SER A 159 11.77 14.68 -2.53
C SER A 159 12.24 13.30 -2.97
#